data_AF-A0A943BG77-F1
#
_entry.id   AF-A0A943BG77-F1
#
_cell.length_a   1.000
_cell.length_b   1.000
_cell.length_c   1.000
_cell.angle_alpha   90.00
_cell.angle_beta   90.00
_cell.angle_gamma   90.00
#
_symmetry.space_group_name_H-M   'P 1'
#
loop_
_entity.id
_entity.type
_entity.pdbx_description
1 polymer ?
#
loop_
_entity_poly.entity_id
_entity_poly.type
_entity_poly.pdbx_seq_one_letter_code
_entity_poly.pdbx_strand_id
1 'polypeptide(L)' 'MSENAKKILIGIIVAVIFVASVALVVVGQKHIGPKGLGMMMVGLLGLVSLLGLYNRQYK' A
#
# COMPACT_ATOMS: atom_id res chain seq x y z
N MET A 1 -2.55 -11.94 23.49
CA MET A 1 -1.49 -11.68 22.49
C MET A 1 -0.61 -10.57 23.05
N SER A 2 0.72 -10.74 23.09
CA SER A 2 1.61 -9.71 23.65
C SER A 2 1.54 -8.41 22.83
N GLU A 3 1.73 -7.26 23.46
CA GLU A 3 1.72 -5.96 22.78
C GLU A 3 2.77 -5.88 21.66
N ASN A 4 3.90 -6.56 21.84
CA ASN A 4 4.94 -6.69 20.82
C ASN A 4 4.46 -7.52 19.62
N ALA A 5 3.75 -8.62 19.85
CA ALA A 5 3.20 -9.44 18.77
C ALA A 5 2.16 -8.67 17.93
N LYS A 6 1.32 -7.83 18.56
CA LYS A 6 0.38 -6.95 17.84
C LYS A 6 1.11 -5.94 16.96
N LYS A 7 2.16 -5.28 17.46
CA LYS A 7 2.95 -4.32 16.69
C LYS A 7 3.62 -4.96 15.48
N ILE A 8 4.20 -6.15 15.68
CA ILE A 8 4.81 -6.93 14.59
C ILE A 8 3.76 -7.30 13.55
N LEU A 9 2.59 -7.81 13.98
CA LEU A 9 1.50 -8.17 13.08
C LEU A 9 1.04 -6.98 12.23
N ILE A 10 0.84 -5.80 12.86
CA ILE A 10 0.47 -4.57 12.14
C ILE A 10 1.56 -4.18 11.14
N GLY A 11 2.84 -4.24 11.54
CA GLY A 11 3.95 -3.95 10.65
C GLY A 11 4.00 -4.87 9.43
N ILE A 12 3.75 -6.16 9.61
CA ILE A 12 3.67 -7.13 8.52
C ILE A 12 2.51 -6.79 7.58
N ILE A 13 1.32 -6.50 8.12
CA ILE A 13 0.15 -6.13 7.31
C ILE A 13 0.44 -4.89 6.47
N VAL A 14 1.02 -3.86 7.09
CA VAL A 14 1.41 -2.61 6.41
C VAL A 14 2.41 -2.89 5.29
N ALA A 15 3.42 -3.73 5.53
CA ALA A 15 4.41 -4.11 4.52
C ALA A 15 3.78 -4.88 3.35
N VAL A 16 2.86 -5.81 3.62
CA VAL A 16 2.14 -6.56 2.57
C VAL A 16 1.30 -5.62 1.71
N ILE A 17 0.56 -4.69 2.32
CA ILE A 17 -0.25 -3.70 1.59
C ILE A 17 0.66 -2.83 0.73
N PHE A 18 1.80 -2.37 1.26
CA PHE A 18 2.77 -1.57 0.52
C PHE A 18 3.27 -2.30 -0.74
N VAL A 19 3.72 -3.55 -0.61
CA VAL A 19 4.19 -4.35 -1.74
C VAL A 19 3.07 -4.58 -2.77
N ALA A 20 1.85 -4.88 -2.33
CA ALA A 20 0.70 -5.05 -3.22
C ALA A 20 0.36 -3.76 -3.98
N SER A 21 0.41 -2.60 -3.31
CA SER A 21 0.20 -1.29 -3.95
C SER A 21 1.25 -0.98 -5.01
N VAL A 22 2.53 -1.26 -4.73
CA VAL A 22 3.61 -1.11 -5.73
C VAL A 22 3.40 -2.06 -6.91
N ALA A 23 3.05 -3.33 -6.65
CA ALA A 23 2.80 -4.31 -7.69
C ALA A 23 1.65 -3.89 -8.61
N LEU A 24 0.56 -3.33 -8.08
CA LEU A 24 -0.55 -2.78 -8.88
C LEU A 24 -0.09 -1.67 -9.84
N VAL A 25 0.78 -0.78 -9.39
CA VAL A 25 1.33 0.29 -10.25
C VAL A 25 2.17 -0.32 -11.37
N VAL A 26 3.09 -1.24 -11.05
CA VAL A 26 3.99 -1.88 -12.02
C VAL A 26 3.22 -2.73 -13.04
N VAL A 27 2.21 -3.49 -12.59
CA VAL A 27 1.35 -4.30 -13.48
C VAL A 27 0.45 -3.41 -14.32
N GLY A 28 -0.05 -2.31 -13.77
CA GLY A 28 -0.85 -1.32 -14.48
C GLY A 28 -0.10 -0.69 -15.65
N GLN A 29 1.20 -0.43 -15.50
CA GLN A 29 2.05 0.07 -16.58
C GLN A 29 2.18 -0.90 -17.76
N LYS A 30 2.13 -2.21 -17.51
CA LYS A 30 2.18 -3.25 -18.56
C LYS A 30 0.88 -3.37 -19.37
N HIS A 31 -0.23 -2.80 -18.87
CA HIS A 31 -1.54 -2.88 -19.51
C HIS A 31 -2.00 -1.51 -19.99
N ILE A 32 -1.59 -1.11 -21.21
CA ILE A 32 -1.94 0.21 -21.75
C ILE A 32 -3.45 0.27 -22.03
N GLY A 33 -4.15 1.15 -21.32
CA GLY A 33 -5.59 1.40 -21.46
C GLY A 33 -6.28 1.72 -20.14
N PRO A 34 -7.61 1.94 -20.16
CA PRO A 34 -8.38 2.34 -18.97
C PRO A 34 -8.25 1.37 -17.79
N LYS A 35 -8.10 0.06 -18.09
CA LYS A 35 -7.89 -0.96 -17.07
C LYS A 35 -6.55 -0.79 -16.34
N GLY A 36 -5.44 -0.57 -17.07
CA GLY A 36 -4.14 -0.33 -16.44
C GLY A 36 -4.08 0.99 -15.69
N LEU A 37 -4.72 2.03 -16.24
CA LEU A 37 -4.89 3.31 -15.54
C LEU A 37 -5.61 3.12 -14.19
N GLY A 38 -6.72 2.36 -14.18
CA GLY A 38 -7.45 2.03 -12.97
C GLY A 38 -6.59 1.27 -11.94
N MET A 39 -5.83 0.27 -12.39
CA MET A 39 -4.89 -0.47 -11.51
C MET A 39 -3.84 0.46 -10.89
N MET A 40 -3.26 1.37 -11.68
CA MET A 40 -2.30 2.35 -11.17
C MET A 40 -2.95 3.31 -10.15
N MET A 41 -4.17 3.78 -10.42
CA MET A 41 -4.89 4.67 -9.49
C MET A 41 -5.14 3.99 -8.14
N VAL A 42 -5.56 2.73 -8.14
CA VAL A 42 -5.76 1.94 -6.90
C VAL A 42 -4.44 1.75 -6.15
N GLY A 43 -3.35 1.40 -6.87
CA GLY A 43 -2.03 1.27 -6.28
C GLY A 43 -1.54 2.57 -5.64
N LEU A 44 -1.65 3.69 -6.36
CA LEU A 44 -1.26 5.02 -5.87
C LEU A 44 -2.11 5.48 -4.67
N LEU A 45 -3.42 5.26 -4.69
CA LEU A 45 -4.29 5.55 -3.55
C LEU A 45 -3.86 4.78 -2.29
N GLY A 46 -3.44 3.52 -2.44
CA GLY A 46 -2.90 2.73 -1.35
C GLY A 46 -1.60 3.31 -0.79
N LEU A 47 -0.66 3.70 -1.66
CA LEU A 47 0.61 4.32 -1.25
C LEU A 47 0.42 5.66 -0.55
N VAL A 48 -0.44 6.54 -1.07
CA VAL A 48 -0.74 7.84 -0.45
C VAL A 48 -1.45 7.65 0.89
N SER A 49 -2.36 6.69 0.99
CA SER A 49 -3.04 6.37 2.25
C SER A 49 -2.07 5.88 3.32
N LEU A 50 -1.15 4.98 2.95
CA LEU A 50 -0.07 4.50 3.82
C LEU A 50 0.83 5.65 4.30
N LEU A 51 1.23 6.53 3.39
CA LEU A 51 2.01 7.72 3.73
C LEU A 51 1.25 8.66 4.66
N GLY A 52 -0.05 8.84 4.44
CA GLY A 52 -0.93 9.64 5.31
C GLY A 52 -1.04 9.06 6.72
N LEU A 53 -1.19 7.74 6.84
CA LEU A 53 -1.21 7.04 8.14
C LEU A 53 0.13 7.17 8.86
N TYR A 54 1.23 6.97 8.14
CA TYR A 54 2.57 7.20 8.66
C TYR A 54 2.70 8.63 9.18
N ASN A 55 2.41 9.64 8.36
CA ASN A 55 2.53 11.04 8.75
C ASN A 55 1.69 11.41 9.97
N ARG A 56 0.49 10.82 10.14
CA ARG A 56 -0.34 11.05 11.35
C ARG A 56 0.25 10.45 12.62
N GLN A 57 1.10 9.44 12.51
CA GLN A 57 1.77 8.82 13.66
C GLN A 57 2.96 9.65 14.17
N TYR A 58 3.60 10.42 13.28
CA TYR A 58 4.80 11.22 13.58
C TYR A 58 4.53 12.71 13.74
N LYS A 59 3.26 13.14 13.70
CA LYS A 59 2.82 14.52 13.92
C LYS A 59 2.17 14.64 15.29
#